data_AF-A0A7W1GMN2-F1
#
_entry.id   AF-A0A7W1GMN2-F1
#
_cell.length_a   1.000
_cell.length_b   1.000
_cell.length_c   1.000
_cell.angle_alpha   90.00
_cell.angle_beta   90.00
_cell.angle_gamma   90.00
#
_symmetry.space_group_name_H-M   'P 1'
#
loop_
_entity.id
_entity.type
_entity.pdbx_description
1 polymer ?
#
loop_
_entity_poly.entity_id
_entity_poly.type
_entity_poly.pdbx_seq_one_letter_code
_entity_poly.pdbx_strand_id
1 'polypeptide(L)' 'MSSFEDIAPALAELESYPHPWFVCGGWAIDLFAGEVTREHEDLEIGVFRHHQEALCDHYGDWSP' A
#
# COMPACT_ATOMS: atom_id res chain seq x y z
N MET A 1 13.04 5.36 -2.40
CA MET A 1 12.93 4.00 -1.81
C MET A 1 13.43 2.98 -2.82
N SER A 2 14.34 2.10 -2.42
CA SER A 2 15.09 1.18 -3.30
C SER A 2 15.20 -0.25 -2.75
N SER A 3 14.49 -0.58 -1.68
CA SER A 3 14.40 -1.94 -1.10
C SER A 3 12.96 -2.27 -0.68
N PHE A 4 12.57 -3.54 -0.69
CA PHE A 4 11.29 -3.97 -0.10
C PHE A 4 11.19 -3.66 1.40
N GLU A 5 12.33 -3.54 2.10
CA GLU A 5 12.38 -3.12 3.50
C GLU A 5 11.84 -1.69 3.70
N ASP A 6 11.93 -0.83 2.68
CA ASP A 6 11.46 0.56 2.76
C ASP A 6 9.93 0.65 2.87
N ILE A 7 9.21 -0.30 2.28
CA ILE A 7 7.74 -0.33 2.30
C ILE A 7 7.15 -1.25 3.37
N ALA A 8 7.96 -2.13 3.96
CA ALA A 8 7.50 -3.11 4.94
C ALA A 8 6.75 -2.50 6.14
N PRO A 9 7.17 -1.36 6.74
CA PRO A 9 6.44 -0.75 7.85
C PRO A 9 5.02 -0.31 7.46
N ALA A 10 4.85 0.27 6.27
CA ALA A 10 3.54 0.71 5.79
C ALA A 10 2.62 -0.48 5.47
N LEU A 11 3.16 -1.58 4.93
CA LEU A 11 2.40 -2.81 4.71
C LEU A 11 1.96 -3.46 6.03
N ALA A 12 2.82 -3.41 7.06
CA ALA A 12 2.50 -3.93 8.39
C ALA A 12 1.36 -3.16 9.06
N GLU A 13 1.28 -1.84 8.87
CA GLU A 13 0.17 -1.03 9.37
C GLU A 13 -1.18 -1.48 8.78
N LEU A 14 -1.20 -1.77 7.47
CA LEU A 14 -2.35 -2.26 6.73
C LEU A 14 -2.77 -3.70 7.08
N GLU A 15 -1.98 -4.47 7.83
CA GLU A 15 -2.39 -5.79 8.33
C GLU A 15 -3.62 -5.70 9.25
N SER A 16 -3.82 -4.55 9.92
CA SER A 16 -4.95 -4.31 10.80
C SER A 16 -6.20 -3.78 10.08
N TYR A 17 -6.10 -3.48 8.78
CA TYR A 17 -7.24 -3.06 7.97
C TYR A 17 -8.09 -4.28 7.59
N PRO A 18 -9.40 -4.32 7.95
CA PRO A 18 -10.18 -5.55 7.90
C PRO A 18 -10.68 -5.94 6.49
N HIS A 19 -10.38 -5.15 5.46
CA HIS A 19 -10.87 -5.34 4.10
C HIS A 19 -9.73 -5.59 3.11
N PRO A 20 -10.02 -6.22 1.94
CA PRO A 20 -9.00 -6.45 0.93
C PRO A 20 -8.35 -5.16 0.43
N TRP A 21 -7.02 -5.20 0.31
CA TRP A 21 -6.17 -4.15 -0.22
C TRP A 21 -5.07 -4.75 -1.12
N PHE A 22 -4.45 -3.92 -1.95
CA PHE A 22 -3.45 -4.35 -2.92
C PHE A 22 -2.32 -3.31 -3.02
N VAL A 23 -1.08 -3.77 -3.16
CA VAL A 23 0.00 -2.88 -3.63
C VAL A 23 -0.24 -2.57 -5.11
N CYS A 24 -0.05 -1.31 -5.49
CA CYS A 24 -0.31 -0.79 -6.82
C CYS A 24 0.95 -0.16 -7.43
N GLY A 25 0.82 0.29 -8.69
CA GLY A 25 1.83 1.02 -9.44
C GLY A 25 3.20 0.36 -9.48
N GLY A 26 4.25 1.13 -9.19
CA GLY A 26 5.64 0.68 -9.36
C GLY A 26 6.00 -0.53 -8.49
N TRP A 27 5.58 -0.50 -7.23
CA TRP A 27 5.86 -1.57 -6.29
C TRP A 27 5.15 -2.88 -6.62
N ALA A 28 3.96 -2.82 -7.22
CA ALA A 28 3.26 -4.03 -7.66
C ALA A 28 4.06 -4.80 -8.72
N ILE A 29 4.75 -4.08 -9.61
CA ILE A 29 5.59 -4.68 -10.66
C ILE A 29 6.81 -5.34 -10.03
N ASP A 30 7.51 -4.63 -9.14
CA ASP A 30 8.72 -5.14 -8.49
C ASP A 30 8.44 -6.34 -7.57
N LEU A 31 7.32 -6.32 -6.84
CA LEU A 31 6.86 -7.47 -6.05
C LEU A 31 6.52 -8.67 -6.93
N PHE A 32 5.90 -8.45 -8.09
CA PHE A 32 5.61 -9.52 -9.03
C PHE A 32 6.88 -10.09 -9.68
N ALA A 33 7.85 -9.22 -10.01
CA ALA A 33 9.13 -9.60 -10.57
C ALA A 33 10.06 -10.28 -9.54
N GLY A 34 9.86 -10.00 -8.25
CA GLY A 34 10.69 -10.50 -7.16
C GLY A 34 12.00 -9.72 -6.96
N GLU A 35 12.14 -8.55 -7.59
CA GLU A 35 13.31 -7.68 -7.49
C GLU A 35 12.91 -6.20 -7.59
N VAL A 36 13.67 -5.32 -6.94
CA VAL A 36 13.48 -3.87 -7.06
C VAL A 36 14.20 -3.37 -8.32
N THR A 37 13.42 -2.87 -9.29
CA THR A 37 13.95 -2.55 -10.63
C THR A 37 14.35 -1.08 -10.80
N ARG A 38 13.89 -0.21 -9.90
CA ARG A 38 14.20 1.23 -9.89
C ARG A 38 13.94 1.84 -8.51
N GLU A 39 14.34 3.09 -8.33
CA GLU A 39 13.91 3.87 -7.17
C GLU A 39 12.43 4.29 -7.31
N HIS A 40 11.68 4.19 -6.21
CA HIS A 40 10.29 4.64 -6.07
C HIS A 40 10.20 5.81 -5.10
N GLU A 41 9.43 6.83 -5.46
CA GLU A 41 9.23 8.03 -4.65
C GLU A 41 8.07 7.86 -3.65
N ASP A 42 7.15 6.94 -3.94
CA ASP A 42 5.92 6.71 -3.21
C ASP A 42 5.57 5.21 -3.09
N LEU A 43 4.50 4.94 -2.34
CA LEU A 43 3.85 3.64 -2.22
C LEU A 43 2.36 3.84 -2.50
N GLU A 44 1.83 3.10 -3.48
CA GLU A 44 0.43 3.18 -3.86
C GLU A 44 -0.34 1.96 -3.35
N ILE A 45 -1.47 2.21 -2.67
CA ILE A 45 -2.35 1.17 -2.14
C ILE A 45 -3.73 1.30 -2.77
N GLY A 46 -4.22 0.19 -3.31
CA GLY A 46 -5.57 0.08 -3.87
C GLY A 46 -6.52 -0.59 -2.88
N VAL A 47 -7.71 -0.03 -2.73
CA VAL A 47 -8.86 -0.68 -2.05
C VAL A 47 -10.06 -0.74 -3.00
N PHE A 48 -10.99 -1.64 -2.74
CA PHE A 48 -12.27 -1.58 -3.43
C PHE A 48 -13.04 -0.33 -3.04
N ARG A 49 -13.70 0.30 -4.02
CA ARG A 49 -14.45 1.55 -3.82
C ARG A 49 -15.47 1.49 -2.68
N HIS A 50 -16.12 0.36 -2.47
CA HIS A 50 -17.11 0.20 -1.40
C HIS A 50 -16.49 0.07 0.00
N HIS A 51 -15.17 -0.11 0.12
CA HIS A 51 -14.45 -0.12 1.40
C HIS A 51 -13.73 1.20 1.71
N GLN A 52 -13.89 2.22 0.87
CA GLN A 52 -13.20 3.50 1.06
C GLN A 52 -13.54 4.17 2.40
N GLU A 53 -14.78 4.06 2.88
CA GLU A 53 -15.22 4.70 4.12
C GLU A 53 -14.53 4.04 5.31
N ALA A 54 -14.45 2.71 5.30
CA ALA A 54 -13.70 1.95 6.29
C ALA A 54 -12.20 2.30 6.28
N LEU A 55 -11.64 2.71 5.13
CA LEU A 55 -10.25 3.15 5.04
C LEU A 55 -10.06 4.53 5.68
N CYS A 56 -10.97 5.48 5.42
CA CYS A 56 -10.96 6.77 6.11
C CYS A 56 -11.10 6.61 7.63
N ASP A 57 -12.03 5.77 8.08
CA ASP A 57 -12.22 5.46 9.50
C ASP A 57 -10.98 4.81 10.13
N HIS A 58 -10.29 3.93 9.39
CA HIS A 58 -9.07 3.27 9.83
C HIS A 58 -7.94 4.26 10.13
N TYR A 59 -7.80 5.30 9.30
CA TYR A 59 -6.79 6.35 9.45
C TYR A 59 -7.28 7.57 10.26
N GLY A 60 -8.54 7.56 10.72
CA GLY A 60 -9.13 8.51 11.67
C GLY A 60 -9.29 9.94 11.17
N ASP A 61 -8.18 10.62 10.89
CA ASP A 61 -8.10 12.05 10.53
C ASP A 61 -8.02 12.28 9.01
N TRP A 62 -8.09 11.22 8.21
CA TRP A 62 -7.97 11.32 6.77
C TRP A 62 -9.32 11.54 6.07
N SER A 63 -9.53 12.75 5.56
CA SER A 63 -10.62 13.05 4.61
C SER A 63 -10.06 13.02 3.18
N PRO A 64 -10.74 12.34 2.23
CA PRO A 64 -10.38 12.36 0.82
C PRO A 64 -10.67 13.72 0.16
#